data_AF-A0A7X6Q0E5-F1
#
_entry.id   AF-A0A7X6Q0E5-F1
#
_cell.length_a   1.000
_cell.length_b   1.000
_cell.length_c   1.000
_cell.angle_alpha   90.00
_cell.angle_beta   90.00
_cell.angle_gamma   90.00
#
_symmetry.space_group_name_H-M   'P 1'
#
loop_
_entity.id
_entity.type
_entity.pdbx_description
1 polymer ?
#
loop_
_entity_poly.entity_id
_entity_poly.type
_entity_poly.pdbx_seq_one_letter_code
_entity_poly.pdbx_strand_id
1 'polypeptide(L)' 'MAMKTVYDLIVIGAGASGYLAALEAKKWSSGLSVALIEKEEAPLRKVLASGNGRCNLVNTAPPQGHFFGED' A
#
# COMPACT_ATOMS: atom_id res chain seq x y z
N MET A 1 -29.23 1.33 16.34
CA MET A 1 -28.66 0.42 15.32
C MET A 1 -27.37 1.05 14.82
N ALA A 2 -26.24 0.34 14.87
CA ALA A 2 -25.01 0.79 14.24
C ALA A 2 -25.11 0.56 12.73
N MET A 3 -24.80 1.58 11.93
CA MET A 3 -24.70 1.47 10.47
C MET A 3 -23.57 0.49 10.11
N LYS A 4 -23.89 -0.58 9.40
CA LYS A 4 -22.91 -1.51 8.86
C LYS A 4 -22.35 -0.92 7.57
N THR A 5 -21.13 -0.40 7.61
CA THR A 5 -20.43 0.04 6.40
C THR A 5 -20.01 -1.19 5.61
N VAL A 6 -20.49 -1.30 4.38
CA VAL A 6 -20.08 -2.36 3.44
C VAL A 6 -19.01 -1.76 2.54
N TYR A 7 -17.84 -2.41 2.50
CA TYR A 7 -16.75 -2.08 1.58
C TYR A 7 -16.63 -3.20 0.55
N ASP A 8 -16.36 -2.82 -0.70
CA ASP A 8 -16.14 -3.77 -1.80
C ASP A 8 -14.73 -4.37 -1.74
N LEU A 9 -13.77 -3.62 -1.20
CA LEU A 9 -12.38 -4.05 -0.99
C LEU A 9 -11.87 -3.54 0.36
N ILE A 10 -11.20 -4.42 1.11
CA ILE A 10 -10.48 -4.07 2.32
C ILE A 10 -9.02 -4.46 2.14
N VAL A 11 -8.12 -3.48 2.30
CA VAL A 11 -6.67 -3.68 2.27
C VAL A 11 -6.14 -3.53 3.69
N ILE A 12 -5.42 -4.56 4.17
CA ILE A 12 -4.83 -4.57 5.51
C ILE A 12 -3.34 -4.20 5.38
N GLY A 13 -2.97 -3.11 6.02
CA GLY A 13 -1.63 -2.50 5.97
C GLY A 13 -1.56 -1.36 4.95
N ALA A 14 -1.27 -0.15 5.42
CA ALA A 14 -1.07 1.04 4.60
C ALA A 14 0.43 1.35 4.38
N GLY A 15 1.23 0.30 4.20
CA GLY A 15 2.60 0.39 3.68
C GLY A 15 2.61 0.65 2.16
N ALA A 16 3.81 0.64 1.55
CA ALA A 16 3.97 0.94 0.12
C ALA A 16 3.05 0.09 -0.78
N SER A 17 3.04 -1.23 -0.58
CA SER A 17 2.24 -2.16 -1.39
C SER A 17 0.73 -1.96 -1.18
N GLY A 18 0.26 -1.94 0.06
CA GLY A 18 -1.17 -1.82 0.35
C GLY A 18 -1.75 -0.47 -0.06
N TYR A 19 -1.01 0.62 0.14
CA TYR A 19 -1.44 1.94 -0.29
C TYR A 19 -1.57 2.03 -1.82
N LEU A 20 -0.58 1.51 -2.56
CA LEU A 20 -0.63 1.47 -4.02
C LEU A 20 -1.75 0.55 -4.52
N ALA A 21 -1.95 -0.61 -3.90
CA ALA A 21 -3.04 -1.52 -4.27
C ALA A 21 -4.43 -0.86 -4.10
N ALA A 22 -4.66 -0.17 -2.98
CA ALA A 22 -5.91 0.55 -2.74
C ALA A 22 -6.12 1.70 -3.74
N LEU A 23 -5.04 2.43 -4.05
CA LEU A 23 -5.06 3.50 -5.03
C LEU A 23 -5.38 2.99 -6.43
N GLU A 24 -4.71 1.94 -6.90
CA GLU A 24 -4.93 1.35 -8.22
C GLU A 24 -6.34 0.77 -8.36
N ALA A 25 -6.87 0.11 -7.31
CA ALA A 25 -8.26 -0.35 -7.31
C ALA A 25 -9.26 0.81 -7.51
N LYS A 26 -9.04 1.93 -6.82
CA LYS A 26 -9.86 3.15 -6.98
C LYS A 26 -9.69 3.83 -8.34
N LYS A 27 -8.50 3.80 -8.94
CA LYS A 27 -8.26 4.30 -10.30
C LYS A 27 -8.99 3.46 -11.34
N TRP A 28 -8.96 2.14 -11.19
CA TRP A 28 -9.64 1.20 -12.09
C TRP A 28 -11.16 1.34 -12.03
N SER A 29 -11.71 1.54 -10.84
CA SER A 29 -13.15 1.79 -10.65
C SER A 29 -13.37 2.79 -9.53
N SER A 30 -13.73 4.02 -9.90
CA SER A 30 -13.97 5.10 -8.95
C SER A 30 -15.12 4.82 -7.98
N GLY A 31 -16.10 4.00 -8.41
CA GLY A 31 -17.26 3.60 -7.62
C GLY A 31 -16.98 2.55 -6.54
N LEU A 32 -15.83 1.86 -6.59
CA LEU A 32 -15.48 0.79 -5.64
C LEU A 32 -15.28 1.36 -4.23
N SER A 33 -16.06 0.94 -3.24
CA SER A 33 -15.86 1.34 -1.84
C SER A 33 -14.63 0.60 -1.28
N VAL A 34 -13.53 1.32 -1.02
CA VAL A 34 -12.27 0.74 -0.54
C VAL A 34 -11.96 1.22 0.87
N ALA A 35 -11.73 0.29 1.79
CA ALA A 35 -11.14 0.58 3.10
C ALA A 35 -9.66 0.19 3.11
N LEU A 36 -8.81 1.10 3.59
CA LEU A 36 -7.41 0.84 3.87
C LEU A 36 -7.20 0.94 5.38
N ILE A 37 -6.73 -0.14 5.99
CA ILE A 37 -6.58 -0.24 7.45
C ILE A 37 -5.09 -0.25 7.81
N GLU A 38 -4.71 0.61 8.74
CA GLU A 38 -3.35 0.74 9.24
C GLU A 38 -3.35 0.71 10.77
N LYS A 39 -2.33 0.06 11.34
CA LYS A 39 -2.11 0.01 12.79
C LYS A 39 -1.35 1.25 13.27
N GLU A 40 -0.41 1.74 12.48
CA GLU A 40 0.39 2.92 12.80
C GLU A 40 -0.45 4.21 12.75
N GLU A 41 0.01 5.26 13.45
CA GLU A 41 -0.68 6.56 13.51
C GLU A 41 -0.85 7.23 12.14
N ALA A 42 0.00 6.88 11.17
CA ALA A 42 -0.04 7.38 9.81
C ALA A 42 0.38 6.30 8.80
N PRO A 43 -0.22 6.29 7.59
CA PRO A 43 0.20 5.40 6.51
C PRO A 43 1.64 5.71 6.07
N LEU A 44 2.25 4.78 5.34
CA LEU A 44 3.56 4.95 4.71
C LEU A 44 4.70 5.28 5.69
N ARG A 45 4.55 4.95 6.99
CA ARG A 45 5.53 5.33 8.02
C ARG A 45 6.95 4.80 7.75
N LYS A 46 7.06 3.55 7.31
CA LYS A 46 8.35 2.96 6.89
C LYS A 46 8.88 3.54 5.58
N VAL A 47 7.99 3.98 4.68
CA VAL A 47 8.40 4.64 3.43
C VAL A 47 9.02 6.00 3.74
N LEU A 48 8.41 6.77 4.64
CA LEU A 48 8.98 8.04 5.10
C LEU A 48 10.37 7.85 5.73
N ALA A 49 10.55 6.82 6.56
CA ALA A 49 11.85 6.54 7.18
C ALA A 49 12.91 6.01 6.18
N SER A 50 12.47 5.45 5.04
CA SER A 50 13.38 4.83 4.07
C SER A 50 14.38 5.83 3.47
N GLY A 51 15.57 5.34 3.10
CA GLY A 51 16.62 6.18 2.53
C GLY A 51 17.15 7.25 3.48
N ASN A 52 16.99 7.06 4.80
CA ASN A 52 17.27 8.08 5.83
C ASN A 52 16.41 9.34 5.64
N GLY A 53 15.08 9.16 5.54
CA GLY A 53 14.14 10.27 5.37
C GLY A 53 13.95 10.76 3.93
N ARG A 54 14.68 10.19 2.97
CA ARG A 54 14.68 10.66 1.56
C ARG A 54 13.75 9.86 0.65
N CYS A 55 13.09 8.83 1.17
CA CYS A 55 12.24 7.93 0.40
C CYS A 55 13.02 7.19 -0.70
N ASN A 56 13.76 6.14 -0.33
CA ASN A 56 14.46 5.31 -1.32
C ASN A 56 13.45 4.41 -2.07
N LEU A 57 12.83 4.96 -3.10
CA LEU A 57 11.61 4.39 -3.69
C LEU A 57 11.89 3.25 -4.68
N VAL A 58 12.86 3.40 -5.58
CA VAL A 58 13.13 2.46 -6.68
C VAL A 58 14.63 2.37 -6.98
N ASN A 59 15.05 1.24 -7.56
CA ASN A 59 16.37 1.06 -8.13
C ASN A 59 16.24 0.96 -9.66
N THR A 60 17.14 1.60 -10.41
CA THR A 60 17.13 1.58 -11.87
C THR A 60 17.84 0.35 -12.46
N ALA A 61 18.57 -0.39 -11.64
CA ALA A 61 19.17 -1.65 -12.06
C ALA A 61 18.08 -2.70 -12.35
N PRO A 62 18.32 -3.63 -13.29
CA PRO A 62 17.39 -4.73 -13.56
C PRO A 62 17.15 -5.55 -12.27
N PRO A 63 15.91 -6.02 -12.00
CA PRO A 63 15.57 -6.69 -10.74
C PRO A 63 16.20 -8.09 -10.60
N GLN A 64 16.71 -8.68 -11.67
CA GLN A 64 17.27 -10.04 -11.68
C GLN A 64 18.43 -10.15 -10.68
N GLY A 65 18.36 -11.17 -9.80
CA GLY A 65 19.37 -11.39 -8.77
C GLY A 65 19.34 -10.44 -7.57
N HIS A 66 18.37 -9.50 -7.51
CA HIS A 66 18.22 -8.56 -6.39
C HIS A 66 17.15 -8.95 -5.37
N PHE A 67 16.50 -10.09 -5.55
CA PHE A 67 15.50 -10.64 -4.63
C PHE A 67 15.88 -12.08 -4.26
N PHE A 68 15.64 -12.45 -3.00
CA PHE A 68 15.80 -13.82 -2.52
C PHE A 68 14.44 -14.52 -2.53
N GLY A 69 14.39 -15.76 -3.01
CA GLY A 69 13.18 -16.55 -3.19
C GLY A 69 13.04 -17.02 -4.63
N GLU A 70 12.56 -18.23 -4.81
CA GLU A 70 12.11 -18.76 -6.10
C GLU A 70 10.58 -18.68 -6.08
N ASP A 71 9.98 -17.98 -7.06
CA ASP A 71 8.53 -18.01 -7.28
C ASP A 71 8.10 -19.36 -7.86
#